data_AF-A0A497A9D8-F1
#
_entry.id   AF-A0A497A9D8-F1
#
_cell.length_a   1.000
_cell.length_b   1.000
_cell.length_c   1.000
_cell.angle_alpha   90.00
_cell.angle_beta   90.00
_cell.angle_gamma   90.00
#
_symmetry.space_group_name_H-M   'P 1'
#
loop_
_entity.id
_entity.type
_entity.pdbx_description
1 polymer ?
#
loop_
_entity_poly.entity_id
_entity_poly.type
_entity_poly.pdbx_seq_one_letter_code
_entity_poly.pdbx_strand_id
1 'polypeptide(L)' 'MLGLCIGHDTLFIKYCRVPMTVLAVKDRVTGHNPLAALYLSQSYYGRLLVKEKRADD' A
#
# COMPACT_ATOMS: atom_id res chain seq x y z
N MET A 1 3.26 2.96 8.46
CA MET A 1 2.87 4.32 8.01
C MET A 1 1.93 4.22 6.81
N LEU A 2 0.92 5.09 6.69
CA LEU A 2 0.03 5.20 5.54
C LEU A 2 0.33 6.56 4.88
N GLY A 3 1.01 6.55 3.74
CA GLY A 3 1.61 7.73 3.11
C GLY A 3 0.56 8.70 2.54
N LEU A 4 -0.04 9.49 3.42
CA LEU A 4 -1.07 10.47 3.11
C LEU A 4 -0.43 11.72 2.45
N CYS A 5 0.83 12.04 2.77
CA CYS A 5 1.62 13.10 2.14
C CYS A 5 3.11 13.02 2.49
N ILE A 6 3.99 13.47 1.58
CA ILE A 6 5.45 13.42 1.74
C ILE A 6 5.94 14.15 3.01
N GLY A 7 5.27 15.24 3.40
CA GLY A 7 5.67 16.03 4.57
C GLY A 7 5.46 15.28 5.88
N HIS A 8 4.28 14.68 6.07
CA HIS A 8 3.96 13.92 7.29
C HIS A 8 4.87 12.70 7.40
N ASP A 9 5.09 12.03 6.28
CA ASP A 9 5.95 10.86 6.19
C ASP A 9 7.41 11.20 6.53
N THR A 10 7.92 12.31 6.00
CA THR A 10 9.29 12.77 6.26
C THR A 10 9.50 13.12 7.73
N LEU A 11 8.54 13.83 8.35
CA LEU A 11 8.58 14.15 9.77
C LEU A 11 8.54 12.87 10.61
N PHE A 12 7.62 11.96 10.32
CA PHE A 12 7.48 10.73 11.09
C PHE A 12 8.75 9.86 10.99
N ILE A 13 9.33 9.70 9.80
CA ILE A 13 10.59 8.96 9.59
C ILE A 13 11.75 9.63 10.35
N LYS A 14 11.84 10.97 10.34
CA LYS A 14 12.93 11.70 11.02
C LYS A 14 12.93 11.50 12.54
N TYR A 15 11.76 11.41 13.16
CA TYR A 15 11.63 11.30 14.62
C TYR A 15 11.45 9.86 15.11
N CYS A 16 11.14 8.90 14.23
CA CYS A 16 10.99 7.50 14.61
C CYS A 16 12.37 6.85 14.82
N ARG A 17 12.65 6.37 16.04
CA ARG A 17 13.92 5.71 16.40
C ARG A 17 13.86 4.18 16.27
N VAL A 18 12.69 3.64 15.96
CA VAL A 18 12.46 2.20 15.75
C VAL A 18 12.38 1.91 14.26
N PRO A 19 12.75 0.70 13.81
CA PRO A 19 12.54 0.29 12.43
C PRO A 19 11.06 0.40 12.09
N MET A 20 10.75 1.12 11.02
CA MET A 20 9.39 1.35 10.57
C MET A 20 9.28 1.15 9.06
N THR A 21 8.10 0.73 8.62
CA THR A 21 7.82 0.50 7.20
C THR A 21 6.57 1.24 6.76
N VAL A 22 6.51 1.51 5.46
CA VAL A 22 5.34 2.12 4.82
C VAL A 22 4.45 1.01 4.32
N LEU A 23 3.22 0.95 4.83
CA LEU A 23 2.28 -0.14 4.53
C LEU A 23 1.44 0.16 3.29
N ALA A 24 1.09 1.42 3.08
CA ALA A 24 0.38 1.87 1.89
C ALA A 24 0.72 3.33 1.62
N VAL A 25 0.75 3.75 0.35
CA VAL A 25 0.99 5.14 -0.06
C VAL A 25 -0.09 5.54 -1.06
N LYS A 26 -0.41 6.82 -1.13
CA LYS A 26 -1.24 7.34 -2.21
C LYS A 26 -0.58 7.05 -3.56
N ASP A 27 -1.32 6.39 -4.44
CA ASP A 27 -0.85 6.10 -5.79
C ASP A 27 -1.76 6.79 -6.81
N ARG A 28 -1.19 7.11 -7.98
CA ARG A 28 -1.94 7.75 -9.07
C ARG A 28 -2.96 6.77 -9.66
N VAL A 29 -2.61 5.48 -9.78
CA VAL A 29 -3.53 4.45 -10.31
C VAL A 29 -4.71 4.24 -9.38
N THR A 30 -4.50 4.38 -8.06
CA THR A 30 -5.56 4.28 -7.06
C THR A 30 -6.27 5.61 -6.75
N GLY A 31 -6.01 6.67 -7.51
CA GLY A 31 -6.70 7.96 -7.33
C GLY A 31 -6.50 8.58 -5.95
N HIS A 32 -5.28 8.50 -5.41
CA HIS A 32 -4.92 8.94 -4.05
C HIS A 32 -5.59 8.15 -2.93
N ASN A 33 -6.15 6.97 -3.20
CA ASN A 33 -6.70 6.06 -2.19
C ASN A 33 -5.75 4.87 -1.97
N PRO A 34 -4.92 4.88 -0.92
CA PRO A 34 -3.92 3.83 -0.68
C PRO A 34 -4.50 2.42 -0.51
N LEU A 35 -5.77 2.31 -0.12
CA LEU A 35 -6.43 1.04 0.17
C LEU A 35 -7.34 0.56 -0.97
N ALA A 36 -7.45 1.30 -2.08
CA ALA A 36 -8.29 0.91 -3.21
C ALA A 36 -7.90 -0.47 -3.79
N ALA A 37 -6.61 -0.80 -3.79
CA ALA A 37 -6.13 -2.11 -4.22
C ALA A 37 -6.70 -3.26 -3.37
N LEU A 38 -6.85 -3.06 -2.06
CA LEU A 38 -7.46 -4.04 -1.16
C LEU A 38 -8.97 -4.14 -1.36
N TYR A 39 -9.66 -3.00 -1.48
CA TYR A 39 -11.11 -3.00 -1.71
C TYR A 39 -11.48 -3.64 -3.06
N LEU A 40 -10.66 -3.41 -4.08
CA LEU A 40 -10.86 -3.96 -5.43
C LEU A 40 -10.14 -5.30 -5.63
N SER A 41 -9.51 -5.85 -4.58
CA SER A 41 -8.75 -7.11 -4.65
C SER A 41 -9.63 -8.29 -5.07
N GLN A 42 -10.92 -8.29 -4.73
CA GLN A 42 -11.85 -9.35 -5.10
C GLN A 42 -12.54 -9.13 -6.46
N SER A 43 -12.26 -8.01 -7.12
CA SER A 43 -12.89 -7.64 -8.41
C SER A 43 -11.79 -7.29 -9.42
N TYR A 44 -11.55 -6.00 -9.66
CA TYR A 44 -10.62 -5.49 -10.67
C TYR A 44 -9.20 -6.05 -10.53
N TYR A 45 -8.72 -6.22 -9.30
CA TYR A 45 -7.39 -6.77 -9.01
C TYR A 45 -7.39 -8.27 -8.67
N GLY A 46 -8.52 -8.98 -8.80
CA GLY A 46 -8.63 -10.41 -8.45
C GLY A 46 -7.66 -11.32 -9.20
N ARG A 47 -7.23 -10.91 -10.41
CA ARG A 47 -6.23 -11.65 -11.19
C ARG A 47 -4.86 -11.70 -10.51
N LEU A 48 -4.52 -10.72 -9.67
CA LEU A 48 -3.26 -10.70 -8.92
C LEU A 48 -3.24 -11.77 -7.83
N LEU A 49 -4.37 -12.00 -7.15
CA LEU A 49 -4.52 -13.03 -6.12
C LEU A 49 -4.50 -14.45 -6.72
N VAL A 50 -5.06 -14.64 -7.92
CA VAL A 50 -5.04 -15.95 -8.60
C VAL A 50 -3.61 -16.35 -9.00
N LYS A 51 -2.76 -15.37 -9.35
CA LYS A 51 -1.36 -15.62 -9.68
C LYS A 51 -0.56 -16.11 -8.48
N GLU A 52 -0.88 -15.60 -7.28
CA GLU A 52 -0.23 -16.00 -6.03
C GLU A 52 -0.57 -17.44 -5.66
N LYS A 53 -1.86 -17.84 -5.75
CA LYS A 53 -2.28 -19.23 -5.50
C LYS A 53 -1.54 -20.26 -6.36
N ARG A 54 -1.25 -19.93 -7.62
CA ARG A 54 -0.62 -20.86 -8.57
C ARG A 54 0.91 -20.91 -8.46
N ALA A 55 1.51 -20.05 -7.65
CA ALA A 55 2.95 -20.05 -7.39
C ALA A 55 3.32 -20.76 -6.08
N ASP A 56 2.32 -21.08 -5.25
CA ASP A 56 2.43 -21.78 -3.96
C ASP A 56 2.02 -23.28 -4.06
N ASP A 57 1.52 -23.71 -5.23
CA ASP A 57 1.25 -25.11 -5.62
C ASP A 57 2.44 -25.73 -6.37
#